data_AF-A0A1G9C1Q0-F1
#
_entry.id   AF-A0A1G9C1Q0-F1
#
_cell.length_a   1.000
_cell.length_b   1.000
_cell.length_c   1.000
_cell.angle_alpha   90.00
_cell.angle_beta   90.00
_cell.angle_gamma   90.00
#
_symmetry.space_group_name_H-M   'P 1'
#
loop_
_entity.id
_entity.type
_entity.pdbx_description
1 polymer ?
#
loop_
_entity_poly.entity_id
_entity_poly.type
_entity_poly.pdbx_seq_one_letter_code
_entity_poly.pdbx_strand_id
1 'polypeptide(L)'
;MYRGGDALEALHGSVPEWLLLLAALVTRLGDVAALISIAIVASWLLTWRGTPNGLEYPGTGSETDSTAPNADRAPAVWLVGVVVGGLAAMTALKYLFALPRPELVATTPSTLPTALESTYVSTVTLGGYGFPSGHAVGATVAYGALALAIPLGTRRSRLAAAGVLALAVSFSRVVLAVHYPGDIVAGIAVGVAYLATVWWLLERSPVDRTTTAFALALGLALVAVGVSGFAGRSVAYAALAAGGLAVWSFARPRSGRLSSARPAYHAESATVALGLLVALVVVGGGLQSVGPAAGLGALVVAPAVIRSRRASGSRRSSRVANAGPTGFRRLADSSRMTDDNRQLGVELGELGDQLESAEYPMSEDELLEAYGDEEIEMEGETSTLEDVIGPLNEDEYRDYGEVEQAIMNMVGDEAIGRKNYSDRTPPATGEDRQDEGAPDQDDQEGQESF
;
A
#
# COMPACT_ATOMS: atom_id res chain seq x y z
N MET A 1 -17.54 -27.42 -31.69
CA MET A 1 -16.24 -27.07 -31.06
C MET A 1 -15.91 -28.20 -30.09
N TYR A 2 -14.91 -29.02 -30.43
CA TYR A 2 -14.59 -30.27 -29.73
C TYR A 2 -13.93 -29.93 -28.37
N ARG A 3 -14.68 -30.02 -27.26
CA ARG A 3 -14.17 -29.72 -25.90
C ARG A 3 -13.54 -30.93 -25.19
N GLY A 4 -13.44 -32.07 -25.90
CA GLY A 4 -12.95 -33.34 -25.36
C GLY A 4 -14.04 -34.21 -24.74
N GLY A 5 -15.25 -34.22 -25.34
CA GLY A 5 -16.36 -35.08 -24.89
C GLY A 5 -16.00 -36.56 -24.93
N ASP A 6 -15.41 -37.02 -26.03
CA ASP A 6 -15.02 -38.42 -26.22
C ASP A 6 -14.00 -38.90 -25.16
N ALA A 7 -13.10 -38.01 -24.72
CA ALA A 7 -12.16 -38.29 -23.64
C ALA A 7 -12.86 -38.40 -22.27
N LEU A 8 -13.92 -37.61 -22.05
CA LEU A 8 -14.72 -37.68 -20.82
C LEU A 8 -15.57 -38.94 -20.78
N GLU A 9 -16.20 -39.31 -21.90
CA GLU A 9 -17.01 -40.52 -22.03
C GLU A 9 -16.18 -41.80 -21.82
N ALA A 10 -14.96 -41.86 -22.37
CA ALA A 10 -14.03 -42.97 -22.16
C ALA A 10 -13.66 -43.17 -20.67
N LEU A 11 -13.59 -42.08 -19.90
CA LEU A 11 -13.29 -42.11 -18.47
C LEU A 11 -14.50 -42.53 -17.63
N HIS A 12 -15.70 -42.07 -17.96
CA HIS A 12 -16.86 -42.15 -17.07
C HIS A 12 -17.32 -43.60 -16.74
N GLY A 13 -16.99 -44.58 -17.58
CA GLY A 13 -17.31 -45.99 -17.32
C GLY A 13 -16.27 -46.79 -16.52
N SER A 14 -15.08 -46.23 -16.27
CA SER A 14 -13.92 -46.96 -15.71
C SER A 14 -13.39 -46.41 -14.39
N VAL A 15 -13.98 -45.32 -13.89
CA VAL A 15 -13.53 -44.68 -12.64
C VAL A 15 -14.06 -45.46 -11.42
N PRO A 16 -13.19 -45.95 -10.53
CA PRO A 16 -13.61 -46.64 -9.31
C PRO A 16 -14.22 -45.68 -8.28
N GLU A 17 -15.16 -46.17 -7.47
CA GLU A 17 -15.92 -45.33 -6.50
C GLU A 17 -15.01 -44.57 -5.50
N TRP A 18 -13.94 -45.19 -5.01
CA TRP A 18 -13.00 -44.53 -4.09
C TRP A 18 -12.34 -43.30 -4.72
N LEU A 19 -12.13 -43.31 -6.04
CA LEU A 19 -11.55 -42.20 -6.78
C LEU A 19 -12.56 -41.05 -6.95
N LEU A 20 -13.87 -41.36 -7.09
CA LEU A 20 -14.94 -40.36 -7.05
C LEU A 20 -15.02 -39.67 -5.68
N LEU A 21 -14.90 -40.43 -4.59
CA LEU A 21 -14.88 -39.87 -3.23
C LEU A 21 -13.66 -38.97 -3.00
N LEU A 22 -12.48 -39.43 -3.42
CA LEU A 22 -11.26 -38.64 -3.35
C LEU A 22 -11.38 -37.35 -4.19
N ALA A 23 -11.90 -37.45 -5.40
CA ALA A 23 -12.13 -36.30 -6.27
C ALA A 23 -13.14 -35.32 -5.64
N ALA A 24 -14.21 -35.82 -5.02
CA ALA A 24 -15.19 -35.01 -4.29
C ALA A 24 -14.59 -34.31 -3.07
N LEU A 25 -13.60 -34.90 -2.40
CA LEU A 25 -12.86 -34.25 -1.32
C LEU A 25 -11.90 -33.18 -1.87
N VAL A 26 -11.10 -33.54 -2.88
CA VAL A 26 -10.10 -32.64 -3.48
C VAL A 26 -10.77 -31.42 -4.12
N THR A 27 -11.91 -31.58 -4.79
CA THR A 27 -12.61 -30.45 -5.42
C THR A 27 -13.07 -29.40 -4.40
N ARG A 28 -13.21 -29.74 -3.11
CA ARG A 28 -13.56 -28.76 -2.05
C ARG A 28 -12.53 -27.67 -1.89
N LEU A 29 -11.26 -28.01 -2.14
CA LEU A 29 -10.17 -27.04 -2.10
C LEU A 29 -10.34 -25.93 -3.15
N GLY A 30 -11.08 -26.20 -4.24
CA GLY A 30 -11.41 -25.20 -5.27
C GLY A 30 -12.74 -24.47 -5.06
N ASP A 31 -13.47 -24.73 -3.97
CA ASP A 31 -14.72 -24.03 -3.72
C ASP A 31 -14.48 -22.57 -3.35
N VAL A 32 -15.37 -21.69 -3.79
CA VAL A 32 -15.35 -20.25 -3.49
C VAL A 32 -15.11 -19.97 -2.00
N ALA A 33 -15.87 -20.62 -1.12
CA ALA A 33 -15.77 -20.40 0.32
C ALA A 33 -14.41 -20.86 0.87
N ALA A 34 -13.89 -22.01 0.40
CA ALA A 34 -12.58 -22.51 0.81
C ALA A 34 -11.46 -21.58 0.35
N LEU A 35 -11.49 -21.15 -0.92
CA LEU A 35 -10.49 -20.25 -1.51
C LEU A 35 -10.44 -18.89 -0.79
N ILE A 36 -11.61 -18.28 -0.54
CA ILE A 36 -11.70 -17.02 0.21
C ILE A 36 -11.20 -17.23 1.65
N SER A 37 -11.62 -18.29 2.33
CA SER A 37 -11.20 -18.55 3.73
C SER A 37 -9.68 -18.75 3.83
N ILE A 38 -9.08 -19.52 2.92
CA ILE A 38 -7.63 -19.70 2.82
C ILE A 38 -6.93 -18.36 2.59
N ALA A 39 -7.44 -17.52 1.68
CA ALA A 39 -6.87 -16.22 1.40
C ALA A 39 -6.95 -15.28 2.63
N ILE A 40 -8.06 -15.27 3.35
CA ILE A 40 -8.24 -14.47 4.57
C ILE A 40 -7.24 -14.92 5.63
N VAL A 41 -7.24 -16.20 5.98
CA VAL A 41 -6.35 -16.76 7.01
C VAL A 41 -4.88 -16.53 6.64
N ALA A 42 -4.49 -16.78 5.39
CA ALA A 42 -3.14 -16.52 4.92
C ALA A 42 -2.79 -15.03 5.00
N SER A 43 -3.67 -14.14 4.54
CA SER A 43 -3.43 -12.69 4.56
C SER A 43 -3.22 -12.18 5.99
N TRP A 44 -3.99 -12.70 6.93
CA TRP A 44 -3.90 -12.39 8.34
C TRP A 44 -2.58 -12.90 8.93
N LEU A 45 -2.29 -14.19 8.79
CA LEU A 45 -1.05 -14.78 9.28
C LEU A 45 0.19 -14.05 8.75
N LEU A 46 0.20 -13.71 7.46
CA LEU A 46 1.29 -12.97 6.82
C LEU A 46 1.39 -11.53 7.35
N THR A 47 0.26 -10.86 7.57
CA THR A 47 0.22 -9.51 8.15
C THR A 47 0.74 -9.49 9.59
N TRP A 48 0.37 -10.47 10.40
CA TRP A 48 0.82 -10.56 11.80
C TRP A 48 2.26 -11.02 11.95
N ARG A 49 2.70 -12.01 11.17
CA ARG A 49 4.11 -12.44 11.13
C ARG A 49 5.04 -11.36 10.57
N GLY A 50 4.49 -10.40 9.82
CA GLY A 50 5.23 -9.35 9.14
C GLY A 50 5.97 -9.94 7.94
N THR A 51 5.40 -9.79 6.75
CA THR A 51 6.07 -10.17 5.49
C THR A 51 7.34 -9.35 5.28
N PRO A 52 8.52 -9.96 5.13
CA PRO A 52 9.69 -9.23 4.64
C PRO A 52 9.31 -8.59 3.30
N ASN A 53 9.35 -7.26 3.20
CA ASN A 53 9.26 -6.61 1.89
C ASN A 53 10.56 -6.90 1.13
N GLY A 54 10.44 -7.37 -0.12
CA GLY A 54 11.54 -7.57 -1.09
C GLY A 54 12.42 -8.79 -0.77
N LEU A 55 12.54 -9.84 -1.58
CA LEU A 55 13.23 -9.83 -2.87
C LEU A 55 13.55 -8.41 -3.37
N GLU A 56 14.64 -7.84 -2.86
CA GLU A 56 15.48 -6.97 -3.68
C GLU A 56 15.64 -7.63 -5.05
N TYR A 57 15.21 -6.93 -6.11
CA TYR A 57 15.77 -7.20 -7.41
C TYR A 57 17.23 -6.79 -7.36
N PRO A 58 18.20 -7.67 -7.70
CA PRO A 58 19.56 -7.24 -7.89
C PRO A 58 19.56 -6.32 -9.12
N GLY A 59 19.66 -5.01 -8.92
CA GLY A 59 19.71 -4.05 -10.04
C GLY A 59 19.55 -2.56 -9.72
N THR A 60 19.05 -2.14 -8.56
CA THR A 60 18.99 -0.71 -8.21
C THR A 60 19.51 -0.50 -6.80
N GLY A 61 20.81 -0.27 -6.70
CA GLY A 61 21.49 -0.04 -5.43
C GLY A 61 21.06 1.29 -4.79
N SER A 62 20.66 1.20 -3.53
CA SER A 62 21.09 2.13 -2.51
C SER A 62 21.37 1.29 -1.27
N GLU A 63 22.66 1.01 -1.01
CA GLU A 63 23.13 0.45 0.25
C GLU A 63 22.59 1.33 1.38
N THR A 64 21.58 0.83 2.09
CA THR A 64 21.12 1.46 3.32
C THR A 64 21.20 0.42 4.42
N ASP A 65 22.27 0.58 5.19
CA ASP A 65 22.47 0.22 6.59
C ASP A 65 21.44 -0.77 7.19
N SER A 66 21.89 -2.02 7.30
CA SER A 66 21.17 -3.17 7.83
C SER A 66 21.10 -3.21 9.36
N THR A 67 20.71 -2.11 10.00
CA THR A 67 20.53 -2.05 11.48
C THR A 67 19.19 -1.47 11.95
N ALA A 68 18.27 -1.07 11.06
CA ALA A 68 16.95 -0.59 11.47
C ALA A 68 16.01 -1.74 11.95
N PRO A 69 15.50 -1.72 13.20
CA PRO A 69 14.53 -2.71 13.67
C PRO A 69 13.17 -2.49 12.97
N ASN A 70 12.76 -3.44 12.13
CA ASN A 70 11.46 -3.50 11.46
C ASN A 70 11.03 -2.20 10.74
N ALA A 71 11.69 -1.86 9.63
CA ALA A 71 11.10 -0.98 8.62
C ALA A 71 9.70 -1.51 8.22
N ASP A 72 8.75 -0.59 8.03
CA ASP A 72 7.31 -0.85 7.87
C ASP A 72 6.98 -1.86 6.77
N ARG A 73 6.77 -3.12 7.17
CA ARG A 73 6.36 -4.22 6.28
C ARG A 73 4.92 -4.03 5.81
N ALA A 74 4.71 -4.06 4.49
CA ALA A 74 3.40 -3.86 3.89
C ALA A 74 2.45 -5.02 4.24
N PRO A 75 1.18 -4.75 4.59
CA PRO A 75 0.24 -5.81 4.97
C PRO A 75 -0.16 -6.68 3.77
N ALA A 76 -0.42 -7.96 4.02
CA ALA A 76 -0.70 -8.96 2.97
C ALA A 76 -2.19 -9.08 2.59
N VAL A 77 -3.03 -8.15 3.06
CA VAL A 77 -4.49 -8.15 2.83
C VAL A 77 -4.87 -7.98 1.35
N TRP A 78 -3.97 -7.44 0.51
CA TRP A 78 -4.12 -7.39 -0.94
C TRP A 78 -4.41 -8.79 -1.56
N LEU A 79 -3.95 -9.87 -0.93
CA LEU A 79 -4.19 -11.25 -1.37
C LEU A 79 -5.69 -11.55 -1.54
N VAL A 80 -6.51 -11.07 -0.60
CA VAL A 80 -7.96 -11.30 -0.65
C VAL A 80 -8.59 -10.53 -1.81
N GLY A 81 -8.15 -9.30 -2.06
CA GLY A 81 -8.59 -8.52 -3.22
C GLY A 81 -8.31 -9.24 -4.54
N VAL A 82 -7.11 -9.80 -4.72
CA VAL A 82 -6.75 -10.57 -5.92
C VAL A 82 -7.64 -11.81 -6.10
N VAL A 83 -7.90 -12.55 -5.02
CA VAL A 83 -8.76 -13.75 -5.09
C VAL A 83 -10.20 -13.38 -5.43
N VAL A 84 -10.75 -12.36 -4.76
CA VAL A 84 -12.13 -11.90 -5.00
C VAL A 84 -12.28 -11.34 -6.41
N GLY A 85 -11.31 -10.57 -6.90
CA GLY A 85 -11.30 -10.06 -8.28
C GLY A 85 -11.25 -11.18 -9.32
N GLY A 86 -10.47 -12.24 -9.08
CA GLY A 86 -10.41 -13.40 -9.97
C GLY A 86 -11.72 -14.17 -10.02
N LEU A 87 -12.40 -14.33 -8.88
CA LEU A 87 -13.71 -14.95 -8.79
C LEU A 87 -14.81 -14.10 -9.46
N ALA A 88 -14.71 -12.78 -9.34
CA ALA A 88 -15.57 -11.84 -10.05
C ALA A 88 -15.37 -11.92 -11.57
N ALA A 89 -14.13 -11.88 -12.05
CA ALA A 89 -13.81 -12.04 -13.48
C ALA A 89 -14.31 -13.39 -14.03
N MET A 90 -14.11 -14.49 -13.29
CA MET A 90 -14.65 -15.80 -13.63
C MET A 90 -16.18 -15.78 -13.73
N THR A 91 -16.86 -15.12 -12.80
CA THR A 91 -18.31 -14.97 -12.83
C THR A 91 -18.75 -14.22 -14.08
N ALA A 92 -18.13 -13.08 -14.39
CA ALA A 92 -18.43 -12.33 -15.62
C ALA A 92 -18.28 -13.19 -16.88
N LEU A 93 -17.19 -13.95 -17.00
CA LEU A 93 -16.94 -14.82 -18.15
C LEU A 93 -17.99 -15.94 -18.27
N LYS A 94 -18.42 -16.54 -17.15
CA LYS A 94 -19.46 -17.57 -17.17
C LYS A 94 -20.78 -17.05 -17.73
N TYR A 95 -21.21 -15.86 -17.29
CA TYR A 95 -22.44 -15.24 -17.79
C TYR A 95 -22.29 -14.73 -19.23
N LEU A 96 -21.09 -14.29 -19.61
CA LEU A 96 -20.81 -13.84 -20.98
C LEU A 96 -20.85 -14.99 -22.00
N PHE A 97 -20.25 -16.13 -21.67
CA PHE A 97 -20.21 -17.28 -22.59
C PHE A 97 -21.48 -18.13 -22.53
N ALA A 98 -22.12 -18.23 -21.36
CA ALA A 98 -23.38 -18.93 -21.17
C ALA A 98 -23.41 -20.40 -21.67
N LEU A 99 -22.26 -21.07 -21.69
CA LEU A 99 -22.14 -22.41 -22.28
C LEU A 99 -22.63 -23.51 -21.33
N PRO A 100 -23.32 -24.55 -21.85
CA PRO A 100 -23.84 -25.65 -21.05
C PRO A 100 -22.72 -26.56 -20.52
N ARG A 101 -23.05 -27.33 -19.48
CA ARG A 101 -22.20 -28.36 -18.87
C ARG A 101 -22.39 -29.72 -19.55
N PRO A 102 -21.49 -30.69 -19.32
CA PRO A 102 -21.77 -32.08 -19.67
C PRO A 102 -23.04 -32.57 -18.99
N GLU A 103 -23.87 -33.32 -19.73
CA GLU A 103 -25.10 -33.96 -19.20
C GLU A 103 -24.79 -35.29 -18.49
N LEU A 104 -23.55 -35.76 -18.58
CA LEU A 104 -23.09 -36.95 -17.90
C LEU A 104 -22.94 -36.68 -16.39
N VAL A 105 -24.00 -36.94 -15.63
CA VAL A 105 -23.97 -36.85 -14.16
C VAL A 105 -23.21 -38.05 -13.59
N ALA A 106 -22.16 -37.80 -12.81
CA ALA A 106 -21.48 -38.86 -12.06
C ALA A 106 -22.46 -39.58 -11.14
N THR A 107 -22.47 -40.91 -11.23
CA THR A 107 -23.29 -41.76 -10.37
C THR A 107 -22.95 -41.52 -8.90
N THR A 108 -23.95 -41.49 -8.04
CA THR A 108 -23.74 -41.44 -6.59
C THR A 108 -23.05 -42.74 -6.14
N PRO A 109 -21.86 -42.67 -5.50
CA PRO A 109 -21.18 -43.86 -5.02
C PRO A 109 -22.04 -44.60 -4.00
N SER A 110 -22.13 -45.92 -4.12
CA SER A 110 -22.96 -46.74 -3.23
C SER A 110 -22.44 -46.78 -1.79
N THR A 111 -21.13 -46.56 -1.61
CA THR A 111 -20.45 -46.50 -0.30
C THR A 111 -20.52 -45.14 0.39
N LEU A 112 -21.24 -44.17 -0.17
CA LEU A 112 -21.24 -42.81 0.33
C LEU A 112 -22.07 -42.70 1.63
N PRO A 113 -21.49 -42.22 2.76
CA PRO A 113 -22.23 -42.05 3.99
C PRO A 113 -23.39 -41.06 3.81
N THR A 114 -24.58 -41.37 4.33
CA THR A 114 -25.80 -40.54 4.18
C THR A 114 -25.58 -39.08 4.60
N ALA A 115 -24.74 -38.86 5.62
CA ALA A 115 -24.38 -37.52 6.08
C ALA A 115 -23.64 -36.67 5.02
N LEU A 116 -22.94 -37.31 4.07
CA LEU A 116 -22.16 -36.66 3.01
C LEU A 116 -22.91 -36.58 1.69
N GLU A 117 -24.10 -37.19 1.59
CA GLU A 117 -24.88 -37.29 0.35
C GLU A 117 -25.30 -35.93 -0.17
N SER A 118 -25.86 -35.09 0.68
CA SER A 118 -26.22 -33.71 0.34
C SER A 118 -25.02 -32.89 -0.14
N THR A 119 -23.85 -33.13 0.45
CA THR A 119 -22.60 -32.44 0.09
C THR A 119 -22.06 -32.94 -1.24
N TYR A 120 -22.09 -34.25 -1.49
CA TYR A 120 -21.67 -34.83 -2.75
C TYR A 120 -22.59 -34.40 -3.89
N VAL A 121 -23.91 -34.57 -3.71
CA VAL A 121 -24.92 -34.18 -4.69
C VAL A 121 -24.76 -32.70 -5.05
N SER A 122 -24.68 -31.80 -4.07
CA SER A 122 -24.48 -30.37 -4.35
C SER A 122 -23.16 -30.03 -5.06
N THR A 123 -22.17 -30.93 -5.07
CA THR A 123 -20.90 -30.75 -5.80
C THR A 123 -21.01 -31.14 -7.27
N VAL A 124 -21.85 -32.15 -7.54
CA VAL A 124 -22.01 -32.77 -8.86
C VAL A 124 -23.20 -32.15 -9.61
N THR A 125 -24.27 -31.76 -8.92
CA THR A 125 -25.52 -31.22 -9.52
C THR A 125 -25.57 -29.70 -9.62
N LEU A 126 -24.42 -29.01 -9.53
CA LEU A 126 -24.37 -27.54 -9.63
C LEU A 126 -24.96 -27.07 -10.96
N GLY A 127 -26.15 -26.45 -10.93
CA GLY A 127 -26.73 -25.76 -12.07
C GLY A 127 -25.89 -24.58 -12.57
N GLY A 128 -26.24 -24.07 -13.76
CA GLY A 128 -25.61 -22.91 -14.39
C GLY A 128 -24.43 -23.24 -15.31
N TYR A 129 -23.79 -22.20 -15.85
CA TYR A 129 -22.84 -22.32 -16.96
C TYR A 129 -21.57 -23.10 -16.62
N GLY A 130 -21.09 -23.87 -17.60
CA GLY A 130 -19.95 -24.78 -17.50
C GLY A 130 -18.61 -24.17 -17.89
N PHE A 131 -18.60 -23.18 -18.78
CA PHE A 131 -17.37 -22.60 -19.30
C PHE A 131 -17.15 -21.15 -18.82
N PRO A 132 -15.91 -20.78 -18.45
CA PRO A 132 -14.78 -21.65 -18.12
C PRO A 132 -14.97 -22.35 -16.76
N SER A 133 -14.14 -23.35 -16.44
CA SER A 133 -14.20 -24.04 -15.14
C SER A 133 -13.89 -23.09 -13.98
N GLY A 134 -14.85 -22.91 -13.07
CA GLY A 134 -14.73 -22.00 -11.94
C GLY A 134 -13.68 -22.44 -10.92
N HIS A 135 -13.62 -23.75 -10.64
CA HIS A 135 -12.60 -24.36 -9.78
C HIS A 135 -11.20 -24.21 -10.36
N ALA A 136 -11.04 -24.35 -11.69
CA ALA A 136 -9.75 -24.19 -12.35
C ALA A 136 -9.25 -22.74 -12.25
N VAL A 137 -10.09 -21.75 -12.59
CA VAL A 137 -9.74 -20.33 -12.46
C VAL A 137 -9.45 -19.99 -10.99
N GLY A 138 -10.37 -20.33 -10.09
CA GLY A 138 -10.27 -19.99 -8.66
C GLY A 138 -9.03 -20.57 -7.99
N ALA A 139 -8.75 -21.87 -8.20
CA ALA A 139 -7.57 -22.52 -7.64
C ALA A 139 -6.26 -21.93 -8.20
N THR A 140 -6.21 -21.67 -9.51
CA THR A 140 -5.04 -21.05 -10.16
C THR A 140 -4.75 -19.67 -9.57
N VAL A 141 -5.77 -18.82 -9.43
CA VAL A 141 -5.62 -17.47 -8.89
C VAL A 141 -5.25 -17.51 -7.40
N ALA A 142 -5.97 -18.28 -6.58
CA ALA A 142 -5.76 -18.30 -5.14
C ALA A 142 -4.42 -18.92 -4.73
N TYR A 143 -4.11 -20.12 -5.24
CA TYR A 143 -2.84 -20.78 -4.91
C TYR A 143 -1.66 -20.08 -5.58
N GLY A 144 -1.83 -19.54 -6.79
CA GLY A 144 -0.82 -18.72 -7.43
C GLY A 144 -0.52 -17.44 -6.64
N ALA A 145 -1.54 -16.68 -6.25
CA ALA A 145 -1.36 -15.48 -5.43
C ALA A 145 -0.75 -15.81 -4.06
N LEU A 146 -1.13 -16.93 -3.45
CA LEU A 146 -0.54 -17.40 -2.20
C LEU A 146 0.95 -17.76 -2.36
N ALA A 147 1.32 -18.42 -3.46
CA ALA A 147 2.72 -18.72 -3.79
C ALA A 147 3.57 -17.46 -4.02
N LEU A 148 2.95 -16.36 -4.47
CA LEU A 148 3.60 -15.06 -4.60
C LEU A 148 3.70 -14.32 -3.27
N ALA A 149 2.77 -14.55 -2.33
CA ALA A 149 2.73 -13.87 -1.03
C ALA A 149 3.58 -14.54 0.06
N ILE A 150 3.72 -15.87 0.05
CA ILE A 150 4.42 -16.62 1.09
C ILE A 150 5.96 -16.53 0.90
N PRO A 151 6.74 -16.16 1.94
CA PRO A 151 8.20 -16.06 1.86
C PRO A 151 8.94 -17.39 2.13
N LEU A 152 8.25 -18.54 2.12
CA LEU A 152 8.82 -19.85 2.44
C LEU A 152 9.42 -20.54 1.20
N GLY A 153 10.66 -21.01 1.32
CA GLY A 153 11.35 -21.76 0.26
C GLY A 153 11.68 -20.94 -1.00
N THR A 154 11.91 -21.62 -2.12
CA THR A 154 12.22 -20.96 -3.39
C THR A 154 10.94 -20.56 -4.14
N ARG A 155 11.02 -19.51 -4.98
CA ARG A 155 9.90 -19.12 -5.85
C ARG A 155 9.43 -20.28 -6.75
N ARG A 156 10.39 -21.07 -7.27
CA ARG A 156 10.11 -22.23 -8.12
C ARG A 156 9.33 -23.31 -7.36
N SER A 157 9.73 -23.67 -6.15
CA SER A 157 9.04 -24.68 -5.35
C SER A 157 7.63 -24.24 -4.96
N ARG A 158 7.42 -22.96 -4.62
CA ARG A 158 6.08 -22.43 -4.31
C ARG A 158 5.15 -22.46 -5.52
N LEU A 159 5.63 -22.01 -6.68
CA LEU A 159 4.84 -22.02 -7.91
C LEU A 159 4.54 -23.45 -8.38
N ALA A 160 5.49 -24.38 -8.22
CA ALA A 160 5.26 -25.79 -8.49
C ALA A 160 4.17 -26.37 -7.58
N ALA A 161 4.22 -26.10 -6.26
CA ALA A 161 3.19 -26.54 -5.33
C ALA A 161 1.81 -25.95 -5.66
N ALA A 162 1.73 -24.66 -6.00
CA ALA A 162 0.49 -24.04 -6.45
C ALA A 162 -0.04 -24.67 -7.75
N GLY A 163 0.84 -24.97 -8.71
CA GLY A 163 0.50 -25.68 -9.94
C GLY A 163 -0.07 -27.07 -9.66
N VAL A 164 0.58 -27.84 -8.78
CA VAL A 164 0.09 -29.18 -8.37
C VAL A 164 -1.29 -29.10 -7.74
N LEU A 165 -1.53 -28.15 -6.83
CA LEU A 165 -2.85 -27.96 -6.20
C LEU A 165 -3.91 -27.55 -7.22
N ALA A 166 -3.61 -26.60 -8.11
CA ALA A 166 -4.53 -26.16 -9.15
C ALA A 166 -4.87 -27.30 -10.13
N LEU A 167 -3.89 -28.12 -10.51
CA LEU A 167 -4.08 -29.29 -11.36
C LEU A 167 -4.88 -30.38 -10.65
N ALA A 168 -4.60 -30.68 -9.38
CA ALA A 168 -5.34 -31.67 -8.60
C ALA A 168 -6.83 -31.28 -8.48
N VAL A 169 -7.10 -30.02 -8.13
CA VAL A 169 -8.46 -29.47 -8.10
C VAL A 169 -9.10 -29.53 -9.48
N SER A 170 -8.39 -29.14 -10.53
CA SER A 170 -8.96 -29.15 -11.89
C SER A 170 -9.27 -30.57 -12.39
N PHE A 171 -8.35 -31.50 -12.19
CA PHE A 171 -8.50 -32.89 -12.60
C PHE A 171 -9.66 -33.57 -11.89
N SER A 172 -9.89 -33.25 -10.61
CA SER A 172 -11.06 -33.74 -9.87
C SER A 172 -12.39 -33.40 -10.55
N ARG A 173 -12.46 -32.29 -11.31
CA ARG A 173 -13.66 -31.89 -12.08
C ARG A 173 -13.90 -32.76 -13.32
N VAL A 174 -12.84 -33.29 -13.94
CA VAL A 174 -12.96 -34.26 -15.05
C VAL A 174 -13.42 -35.60 -14.50
N VAL A 175 -12.82 -36.05 -13.40
CA VAL A 175 -13.15 -37.32 -12.75
C VAL A 175 -14.62 -37.34 -12.30
N LEU A 176 -15.12 -36.22 -11.79
CA LEU A 176 -16.54 -36.07 -11.42
C LEU A 176 -17.47 -35.79 -12.62
N ALA A 177 -16.95 -35.80 -13.85
CA ALA A 177 -17.67 -35.57 -15.10
C ALA A 177 -18.48 -34.26 -15.19
N VAL A 178 -18.10 -33.25 -14.40
CA VAL A 178 -18.81 -31.97 -14.30
C VAL A 178 -18.27 -30.90 -15.25
N HIS A 179 -17.12 -31.13 -15.87
CA HIS A 179 -16.50 -30.24 -16.84
C HIS A 179 -15.78 -31.01 -17.94
N TYR A 180 -15.74 -30.44 -19.13
CA TYR A 180 -14.89 -30.96 -20.20
C TYR A 180 -13.41 -30.61 -19.95
N PRO A 181 -12.45 -31.43 -20.44
CA PRO A 181 -11.03 -31.10 -20.37
C PRO A 181 -10.69 -29.72 -20.96
N GLY A 182 -11.37 -29.31 -22.04
CA GLY A 182 -11.22 -27.97 -22.62
C GLY A 182 -11.62 -26.83 -21.67
N ASP A 183 -12.64 -27.02 -20.83
CA ASP A 183 -13.10 -26.01 -19.86
C ASP A 183 -12.04 -25.75 -18.79
N ILE A 184 -11.25 -26.78 -18.47
CA ILE A 184 -10.15 -26.73 -17.51
C ILE A 184 -8.95 -26.00 -18.11
N VAL A 185 -8.53 -26.37 -19.32
CA VAL A 185 -7.40 -25.70 -19.99
C VAL A 185 -7.69 -24.21 -20.15
N ALA A 186 -8.90 -23.86 -20.59
CA ALA A 186 -9.34 -22.47 -20.66
C ALA A 186 -9.37 -21.80 -19.28
N GLY A 187 -9.87 -22.48 -18.25
CA GLY A 187 -9.92 -21.96 -16.89
C GLY A 187 -8.53 -21.68 -16.29
N ILE A 188 -7.57 -22.58 -16.49
CA ILE A 188 -6.18 -22.38 -16.05
C ILE A 188 -5.56 -21.21 -16.83
N ALA A 189 -5.72 -21.17 -18.15
CA ALA A 189 -5.18 -20.09 -18.98
C ALA A 189 -5.73 -18.72 -18.56
N VAL A 190 -7.05 -18.61 -18.34
CA VAL A 190 -7.69 -17.40 -17.82
C VAL A 190 -7.16 -17.04 -16.44
N GLY A 191 -7.02 -18.01 -15.53
CA GLY A 191 -6.49 -17.78 -14.19
C GLY A 191 -5.05 -17.26 -14.19
N VAL A 192 -4.18 -17.85 -15.02
CA VAL A 192 -2.78 -17.39 -15.18
C VAL A 192 -2.73 -15.99 -15.79
N ALA A 193 -3.50 -15.74 -16.86
CA ALA A 193 -3.55 -14.43 -17.52
C ALA A 193 -4.06 -13.33 -16.57
N TYR A 194 -5.11 -13.63 -15.81
CA TYR A 194 -5.61 -12.74 -14.76
C TYR A 194 -4.53 -12.43 -13.72
N LEU A 195 -3.89 -13.47 -13.16
CA LEU A 195 -2.89 -13.29 -12.11
C LEU A 195 -1.68 -12.50 -12.61
N ALA A 196 -1.20 -12.79 -13.82
CA ALA A 196 -0.10 -12.04 -14.44
C ALA A 196 -0.46 -10.56 -14.63
N THR A 197 -1.67 -10.28 -15.13
CA THR A 197 -2.16 -8.91 -15.36
C THR A 197 -2.29 -8.13 -14.06
N VAL A 198 -2.92 -8.73 -13.05
CA VAL A 198 -3.10 -8.07 -11.74
C VAL A 198 -1.76 -7.88 -11.05
N TRP A 199 -0.87 -8.87 -11.09
CA TRP A 199 0.46 -8.73 -10.52
C TRP A 199 1.24 -7.57 -11.15
N TRP A 200 1.22 -7.48 -12.48
CA TRP A 200 1.80 -6.37 -13.23
C TRP A 200 1.20 -5.01 -12.86
N LEU A 201 -0.12 -4.92 -12.67
CA LEU A 201 -0.80 -3.70 -12.20
C LEU A 201 -0.40 -3.34 -10.76
N LEU A 202 -0.27 -4.34 -9.88
CA LEU A 202 0.15 -4.13 -8.48
C LEU A 202 1.60 -3.63 -8.38
N GLU A 203 2.48 -4.02 -9.30
CA GLU A 203 3.87 -3.56 -9.35
C GLU A 203 4.03 -2.15 -9.94
N ARG A 204 3.14 -1.73 -10.85
CA ARG A 204 3.21 -0.42 -11.53
C ARG A 204 2.37 0.66 -10.90
N SER A 205 1.44 0.29 -10.03
CA SER A 205 0.53 1.22 -9.38
C SER A 205 1.31 2.22 -8.50
N PRO A 206 1.04 3.54 -8.62
CA PRO A 206 1.61 4.54 -7.70
C PRO A 206 0.98 4.49 -6.30
N VAL A 207 -0.13 3.76 -6.15
CA VAL A 207 -0.86 3.56 -4.89
C VAL A 207 -0.49 2.20 -4.28
N ASP A 208 -0.68 2.07 -2.96
CA ASP A 208 -0.42 0.83 -2.23
C ASP A 208 -1.16 -0.40 -2.79
N ARG A 209 -0.52 -1.57 -2.68
CA ARG A 209 -1.02 -2.84 -3.25
C ARG A 209 -2.43 -3.21 -2.79
N THR A 210 -2.80 -2.88 -1.55
CA THR A 210 -4.12 -3.20 -1.00
C THR A 210 -5.19 -2.39 -1.71
N THR A 211 -5.00 -1.07 -1.82
CA THR A 211 -5.92 -0.19 -2.53
C THR A 211 -6.12 -0.66 -3.97
N THR A 212 -5.02 -0.94 -4.68
CA THR A 212 -5.08 -1.38 -6.08
C THR A 212 -5.78 -2.73 -6.24
N ALA A 213 -5.46 -3.72 -5.39
CA ALA A 213 -6.10 -5.03 -5.45
C ALA A 213 -7.61 -4.96 -5.21
N PHE A 214 -8.05 -4.22 -4.19
CA PHE A 214 -9.47 -4.07 -3.87
C PHE A 214 -10.22 -3.21 -4.88
N ALA A 215 -9.59 -2.18 -5.44
CA ALA A 215 -10.17 -1.38 -6.52
C ALA A 215 -10.37 -2.19 -7.81
N LEU A 216 -9.37 -2.99 -8.20
CA LEU A 216 -9.50 -3.92 -9.33
C LEU A 216 -10.57 -4.97 -9.08
N ALA A 217 -10.63 -5.52 -7.87
CA ALA A 217 -11.67 -6.47 -7.48
C ALA A 217 -13.07 -5.86 -7.57
N LEU A 218 -13.25 -4.63 -7.09
CA LEU A 218 -14.51 -3.91 -7.17
C LEU A 218 -14.92 -3.64 -8.62
N GLY A 219 -14.00 -3.15 -9.46
CA GLY A 219 -14.27 -2.90 -10.88
C GLY A 219 -14.71 -4.17 -11.62
N LEU A 220 -14.01 -5.28 -11.41
CA LEU A 220 -14.36 -6.57 -12.01
C LEU A 220 -15.68 -7.13 -11.45
N ALA A 221 -15.95 -6.95 -10.15
CA ALA A 221 -17.20 -7.37 -9.55
C ALA A 221 -18.38 -6.57 -10.09
N LEU A 222 -18.22 -5.27 -10.36
CA LEU A 222 -19.25 -4.46 -11.00
C LEU A 222 -19.55 -4.90 -12.43
N VAL A 223 -18.52 -5.20 -13.22
CA VAL A 223 -18.69 -5.80 -14.54
C VAL A 223 -19.45 -7.13 -14.41
N ALA A 224 -19.09 -7.97 -13.44
CA ALA A 224 -19.78 -9.23 -13.20
C ALA A 224 -21.26 -9.00 -12.79
N VAL A 225 -21.56 -8.01 -11.95
CA VAL A 225 -22.94 -7.65 -11.56
C VAL A 225 -23.75 -7.26 -12.79
N GLY A 226 -23.21 -6.39 -13.65
CA GLY A 226 -23.87 -5.95 -14.87
C GLY A 226 -24.15 -7.10 -15.85
N VAL A 227 -23.13 -7.91 -16.15
CA VAL A 227 -23.25 -9.04 -17.10
C VAL A 227 -24.13 -10.17 -16.56
N SER A 228 -24.16 -10.37 -15.24
CA SER A 228 -24.92 -11.46 -14.61
C SER A 228 -26.39 -11.12 -14.32
N GLY A 229 -26.82 -9.88 -14.57
CA GLY A 229 -28.15 -9.42 -14.16
C GLY A 229 -28.35 -9.48 -12.65
N PHE A 230 -27.34 -9.03 -11.88
CA PHE A 230 -27.37 -9.00 -10.40
C PHE A 230 -27.46 -10.38 -9.72
N ALA A 231 -26.75 -11.38 -10.25
CA ALA A 231 -26.61 -12.65 -9.55
C ALA A 231 -26.05 -12.45 -8.13
N GLY A 232 -26.63 -13.14 -7.13
CA GLY A 232 -26.28 -12.89 -5.72
C GLY A 232 -24.79 -13.03 -5.37
N ARG A 233 -24.04 -13.86 -6.11
CA ARG A 233 -22.58 -14.01 -5.91
C ARG A 233 -21.77 -12.82 -6.41
N SER A 234 -22.10 -12.24 -7.57
CA SER A 234 -21.38 -11.07 -8.11
C SER A 234 -21.61 -9.85 -7.22
N VAL A 235 -22.84 -9.70 -6.72
CA VAL A 235 -23.22 -8.71 -5.70
C VAL A 235 -22.40 -8.88 -4.41
N ALA A 236 -22.27 -10.12 -3.90
CA ALA A 236 -21.47 -10.39 -2.71
C ALA A 236 -19.98 -10.05 -2.90
N TYR A 237 -19.40 -10.34 -4.08
CA TYR A 237 -18.01 -9.95 -4.38
C TYR A 237 -17.83 -8.43 -4.43
N ALA A 238 -18.78 -7.70 -5.03
CA ALA A 238 -18.75 -6.25 -5.08
C ALA A 238 -18.85 -5.64 -3.67
N ALA A 239 -19.76 -6.16 -2.85
CA ALA A 239 -19.93 -5.73 -1.46
C ALA A 239 -18.68 -5.99 -0.61
N LEU A 240 -18.06 -7.17 -0.72
CA LEU A 240 -16.81 -7.50 -0.03
C LEU A 240 -15.67 -6.57 -0.47
N ALA A 241 -15.50 -6.37 -1.78
CA ALA A 241 -14.46 -5.50 -2.31
C ALA A 241 -14.66 -4.04 -1.86
N ALA A 242 -15.90 -3.54 -1.91
CA ALA A 242 -16.25 -2.19 -1.47
C ALA A 242 -16.02 -2.00 0.04
N GLY A 243 -16.45 -2.95 0.87
CA GLY A 243 -16.26 -2.89 2.33
C GLY A 243 -14.78 -2.89 2.74
N GLY A 244 -13.96 -3.72 2.09
CA GLY A 244 -12.52 -3.75 2.31
C GLY A 244 -11.84 -2.45 1.87
N LEU A 245 -12.18 -1.94 0.68
CA LEU A 245 -11.63 -0.69 0.15
C LEU A 245 -12.01 0.52 1.03
N ALA A 246 -13.27 0.59 1.45
CA ALA A 246 -13.77 1.67 2.30
C ALA A 246 -12.98 1.71 3.62
N VAL A 247 -12.93 0.61 4.38
CA VAL A 247 -12.20 0.58 5.67
C VAL A 247 -10.71 0.87 5.48
N TRP A 248 -10.09 0.30 4.44
CA TRP A 248 -8.68 0.56 4.14
C TRP A 248 -8.40 2.05 3.90
N SER A 249 -9.23 2.70 3.08
CA SER A 249 -9.05 4.11 2.70
C SER A 249 -9.13 5.08 3.89
N PHE A 250 -10.00 4.80 4.86
CA PHE A 250 -10.16 5.62 6.06
C PHE A 250 -9.10 5.34 7.13
N ALA A 251 -8.58 4.12 7.17
CA ALA A 251 -7.76 3.66 8.29
C ALA A 251 -6.28 3.46 7.96
N ARG A 252 -5.87 3.61 6.69
CA ARG A 252 -4.46 3.56 6.29
C ARG A 252 -3.65 4.71 6.93
N PRO A 253 -2.41 4.45 7.39
CA PRO A 253 -1.53 5.51 7.87
C PRO A 253 -1.28 6.51 6.74
N ARG A 254 -1.57 7.79 6.98
CA ARG A 254 -1.10 8.85 6.10
C ARG A 254 0.40 8.95 6.31
N SER A 255 1.20 8.48 5.37
CA SER A 255 2.63 8.75 5.34
C SER A 255 2.81 10.25 5.13
N GLY A 256 3.09 10.97 6.22
CA GLY A 256 3.49 12.37 6.16
C GLY A 256 4.85 12.48 5.48
N ARG A 257 4.84 12.73 4.18
CA ARG A 257 5.84 13.54 3.50
C ARG A 257 5.08 14.54 2.64
N LEU A 258 5.04 15.78 3.10
CA LEU A 258 4.67 16.92 2.28
C LEU A 258 5.74 17.07 1.21
N SER A 259 5.47 16.63 -0.01
CA SER A 259 6.21 17.03 -1.20
C SER A 259 5.24 17.19 -2.36
N SER A 260 4.96 18.46 -2.69
CA SER A 260 4.28 19.01 -3.88
C SER A 260 2.91 18.44 -4.29
N ALA A 261 1.87 19.29 -4.18
CA ALA A 261 0.53 19.15 -4.74
C ALA A 261 0.56 19.07 -6.30
N ARG A 262 -0.30 18.41 -7.10
CA ARG A 262 -1.71 17.90 -7.10
C ARG A 262 -1.84 16.76 -8.16
N PRO A 263 -2.91 15.93 -8.31
CA PRO A 263 -4.19 15.84 -7.59
C PRO A 263 -4.48 14.39 -7.09
N ALA A 264 -3.70 13.84 -6.15
CA ALA A 264 -4.02 12.54 -5.55
C ALA A 264 -5.33 12.57 -4.72
N TYR A 265 -5.70 13.74 -4.19
CA TYR A 265 -6.87 13.93 -3.33
C TYR A 265 -8.22 13.73 -4.03
N HIS A 266 -8.33 14.00 -5.34
CA HIS A 266 -9.59 13.83 -6.08
C HIS A 266 -9.82 12.37 -6.52
N ALA A 267 -8.76 11.64 -6.87
CA ALA A 267 -8.87 10.23 -7.24
C ALA A 267 -9.27 9.36 -6.03
N GLU A 268 -8.72 9.65 -4.86
CA GLU A 268 -8.96 8.88 -3.63
C GLU A 268 -10.37 9.09 -3.07
N SER A 269 -10.82 10.34 -3.01
CA SER A 269 -12.19 10.68 -2.62
C SER A 269 -13.21 10.15 -3.63
N ALA A 270 -12.88 10.14 -4.93
CA ALA A 270 -13.70 9.52 -5.96
C ALA A 270 -13.78 7.99 -5.83
N THR A 271 -12.69 7.29 -5.50
CA THR A 271 -12.75 5.83 -5.26
C THR A 271 -13.58 5.45 -4.04
N VAL A 272 -13.55 6.26 -2.98
CA VAL A 272 -14.36 6.06 -1.77
C VAL A 272 -15.83 6.36 -2.05
N ALA A 273 -16.11 7.49 -2.71
CA ALA A 273 -17.46 7.85 -3.12
C ALA A 273 -18.05 6.82 -4.09
N LEU A 274 -17.24 6.31 -5.04
CA LEU A 274 -17.64 5.26 -5.97
C LEU A 274 -17.88 3.94 -5.24
N GLY A 275 -17.03 3.53 -4.30
CA GLY A 275 -17.23 2.32 -3.50
C GLY A 275 -18.50 2.37 -2.65
N LEU A 276 -18.78 3.52 -2.04
CA LEU A 276 -20.01 3.76 -1.26
C LEU A 276 -21.26 3.87 -2.14
N LEU A 277 -21.18 4.56 -3.28
CA LEU A 277 -22.26 4.68 -4.25
C LEU A 277 -22.57 3.33 -4.91
N VAL A 278 -21.56 2.52 -5.19
CA VAL A 278 -21.70 1.16 -5.69
C VAL A 278 -22.31 0.25 -4.64
N ALA A 279 -21.87 0.34 -3.37
CA ALA A 279 -22.52 -0.37 -2.28
C ALA A 279 -24.02 0.02 -2.18
N LEU A 280 -24.35 1.30 -2.35
CA LEU A 280 -25.72 1.82 -2.36
C LEU A 280 -26.54 1.30 -3.56
N VAL A 281 -25.95 1.23 -4.76
CA VAL A 281 -26.59 0.69 -5.97
C VAL A 281 -26.80 -0.82 -5.86
N VAL A 282 -25.86 -1.54 -5.27
CA VAL A 282 -25.92 -2.98 -5.04
C VAL A 282 -27.01 -3.35 -4.01
N VAL A 283 -27.33 -2.46 -3.07
CA VAL A 283 -28.46 -2.62 -2.12
C VAL A 283 -29.81 -2.76 -2.86
N GLY A 284 -29.96 -2.25 -4.08
CA GLY A 284 -31.21 -2.37 -4.84
C GLY A 284 -31.56 -3.79 -5.36
N GLY A 285 -30.58 -4.71 -5.44
CA GLY A 285 -30.75 -5.99 -6.16
C GLY A 285 -30.81 -7.28 -5.33
N GLY A 286 -30.56 -7.22 -4.01
CA GLY A 286 -30.54 -8.43 -3.17
C GLY A 286 -30.02 -8.21 -1.76
N LEU A 287 -30.85 -7.59 -0.90
CA LEU A 287 -30.45 -7.10 0.43
C LEU A 287 -29.85 -8.15 1.39
N GLN A 288 -30.19 -9.44 1.26
CA GLN A 288 -29.86 -10.43 2.29
C GLN A 288 -28.35 -10.75 2.39
N SER A 289 -27.56 -10.52 1.33
CA SER A 289 -26.13 -10.89 1.31
C SER A 289 -25.14 -9.72 1.33
N VAL A 290 -25.62 -8.49 1.12
CA VAL A 290 -24.77 -7.30 0.97
C VAL A 290 -24.11 -6.91 2.30
N GLY A 291 -24.91 -6.79 3.36
CA GLY A 291 -24.43 -6.40 4.69
C GLY A 291 -23.34 -7.35 5.22
N PRO A 292 -23.59 -8.67 5.29
CA PRO A 292 -22.59 -9.64 5.72
C PRO A 292 -21.32 -9.64 4.86
N ALA A 293 -21.45 -9.51 3.53
CA ALA A 293 -20.29 -9.50 2.63
C ALA A 293 -19.43 -8.24 2.78
N ALA A 294 -20.06 -7.06 2.88
CA ALA A 294 -19.37 -5.81 3.16
C ALA A 294 -18.70 -5.81 4.54
N GLY A 295 -19.38 -6.32 5.56
CA GLY A 295 -18.83 -6.52 6.90
C GLY A 295 -17.63 -7.47 6.90
N LEU A 296 -17.68 -8.56 6.13
CA LEU A 296 -16.53 -9.45 5.94
C LEU A 296 -15.37 -8.71 5.26
N GLY A 297 -15.63 -7.94 4.20
CA GLY A 297 -14.60 -7.12 3.53
C GLY A 297 -13.90 -6.15 4.48
N ALA A 298 -14.67 -5.45 5.31
CA ALA A 298 -14.15 -4.59 6.37
C ALA A 298 -13.27 -5.36 7.37
N LEU A 299 -13.73 -6.53 7.81
CA LEU A 299 -13.05 -7.39 8.78
C LEU A 299 -11.74 -7.97 8.22
N VAL A 300 -11.69 -8.27 6.91
CA VAL A 300 -10.47 -8.74 6.23
C VAL A 300 -9.30 -7.76 6.41
N VAL A 301 -9.57 -6.47 6.35
CA VAL A 301 -8.55 -5.42 6.41
C VAL A 301 -8.21 -5.01 7.85
N ALA A 302 -9.07 -5.34 8.83
CA ALA A 302 -8.90 -4.95 10.23
C ALA A 302 -7.51 -5.27 10.83
N PRO A 303 -6.89 -6.44 10.58
CA PRO A 303 -5.56 -6.73 11.12
C PRO A 303 -4.47 -5.77 10.64
N ALA A 304 -4.54 -5.37 9.36
CA ALA A 304 -3.61 -4.43 8.77
C ALA A 304 -3.73 -3.05 9.43
N VAL A 305 -4.96 -2.62 9.70
CA VAL A 305 -5.28 -1.38 10.40
C VAL A 305 -4.82 -1.40 11.86
N ILE A 306 -5.07 -2.50 12.58
CA ILE A 306 -4.67 -2.64 13.98
C ILE A 306 -3.14 -2.60 14.10
N ARG A 307 -2.44 -3.34 13.23
CA ARG A 307 -0.98 -3.36 13.19
C ARG A 307 -0.41 -1.97 12.93
N SER A 308 -0.97 -1.24 11.97
CA SER A 308 -0.47 0.07 11.60
C SER A 308 -0.63 1.10 12.72
N ARG A 309 -1.74 1.07 13.47
CA ARG A 309 -1.97 1.93 14.64
C ARG A 309 -1.05 1.63 15.82
N ARG A 310 -0.71 0.35 16.06
CA ARG A 310 0.24 -0.04 17.11
C ARG A 310 1.65 0.45 16.81
N ALA A 311 2.07 0.38 15.54
CA ALA A 311 3.38 0.87 15.11
C ALA A 311 3.51 2.39 15.32
N SER A 312 2.49 3.18 14.96
CA SER A 312 2.51 4.65 15.18
C SER A 312 2.55 5.04 16.67
N GLY A 313 1.85 4.30 17.54
CA GLY A 313 1.87 4.56 18.98
C GLY A 313 3.24 4.27 19.61
N SER A 314 3.90 3.18 19.20
CA SER A 314 5.24 2.84 19.69
C SER A 314 6.31 3.86 19.30
N ARG A 315 6.28 4.38 18.06
CA ARG A 315 7.21 5.42 17.59
C ARG A 315 7.07 6.75 18.34
N ARG A 316 5.84 7.10 18.73
CA ARG A 316 5.58 8.32 19.52
C ARG A 316 6.11 8.18 20.94
N SER A 317 6.01 7.00 21.54
CA SER A 317 6.53 6.72 22.88
C SER A 317 8.05 6.60 22.93
N SER A 318 8.70 6.02 21.92
CA SER A 318 10.17 5.89 21.88
C SER A 318 10.87 7.22 21.62
N ARG A 319 10.27 8.13 20.83
CA ARG A 319 10.78 9.50 20.66
C ARG A 319 10.73 10.31 21.95
N VAL A 320 9.73 10.07 22.78
CA VAL A 320 9.55 10.75 24.07
C VAL A 320 10.42 10.10 25.17
N ALA A 321 10.66 8.78 25.10
CA ALA A 321 11.45 8.05 26.10
C ALA A 321 12.98 8.12 25.89
N ASN A 322 13.46 8.37 24.67
CA ASN A 322 14.91 8.57 24.39
C ASN A 322 15.38 10.02 24.61
N ALA A 323 14.51 10.90 25.11
CA ALA A 323 14.84 12.29 25.45
C ALA A 323 14.91 12.47 26.98
N GLY A 324 15.80 11.73 27.66
CA GLY A 324 16.03 11.82 29.11
C GLY A 324 17.32 11.09 29.58
N PRO A 325 17.93 11.51 30.70
CA PRO A 325 19.37 11.82 30.78
C PRO A 325 20.28 10.67 31.26
N THR A 326 21.60 10.81 31.00
CA THR A 326 22.77 9.92 31.31
C THR A 326 23.07 8.85 30.24
N GLY A 327 24.29 8.53 29.83
CA GLY A 327 25.64 8.87 30.29
C GLY A 327 26.61 7.72 29.95
N PHE A 328 27.76 8.07 29.37
CA PHE A 328 29.05 7.34 29.37
C PHE A 328 29.33 6.07 28.51
N ARG A 329 30.35 6.25 27.63
CA ARG A 329 31.54 5.38 27.42
C ARG A 329 31.54 4.38 26.25
N ARG A 330 32.23 4.73 25.15
CA ARG A 330 33.23 3.84 24.52
C ARG A 330 34.24 4.59 23.61
N LEU A 331 35.45 4.71 24.14
CA LEU A 331 36.78 4.60 23.53
C LEU A 331 37.13 5.40 22.25
N ALA A 332 37.95 6.44 22.50
CA ALA A 332 39.12 6.86 21.75
C ALA A 332 39.43 6.12 20.43
N ASP A 333 39.27 6.84 19.32
CA ASP A 333 40.32 6.87 18.30
C ASP A 333 40.45 8.31 17.79
N SER A 334 41.67 8.80 17.88
CA SER A 334 42.07 10.18 17.62
C SER A 334 42.37 10.35 16.14
N SER A 335 41.66 11.28 15.48
CA SER A 335 42.09 12.15 14.39
C SER A 335 41.01 12.31 13.31
N ARG A 336 40.68 13.57 13.02
CA ARG A 336 39.75 14.12 12.02
C ARG A 336 38.34 14.41 12.51
N MET A 337 38.15 15.61 13.08
CA MET A 337 36.92 16.37 12.96
C MET A 337 37.31 17.81 12.60
N THR A 338 36.94 18.20 11.39
CA THR A 338 36.85 19.59 10.93
C THR A 338 35.37 19.83 10.66
N ASP A 339 34.85 20.91 11.22
CA ASP A 339 33.65 21.69 10.88
C ASP A 339 32.37 20.95 10.48
N ASP A 340 31.37 21.04 11.36
CA ASP A 340 29.95 21.05 10.98
C ASP A 340 29.15 21.74 12.10
N ASN A 341 29.21 23.08 12.17
CA ASN A 341 28.30 23.86 13.04
C ASN A 341 27.62 25.04 12.32
N ARG A 342 27.16 24.80 11.08
CA ARG A 342 26.29 25.76 10.37
C ARG A 342 24.84 25.34 10.49
N GLN A 343 24.07 26.03 11.34
CA GLN A 343 22.61 25.94 11.33
C GLN A 343 22.05 27.27 10.81
N LEU A 344 21.29 27.20 9.71
CA LEU A 344 20.53 28.33 9.12
C LEU A 344 21.35 29.58 8.69
N GLY A 345 22.67 29.46 8.51
CA GLY A 345 23.52 30.57 8.02
C GLY A 345 24.13 31.44 9.13
N VAL A 346 23.96 31.03 10.40
CA VAL A 346 24.53 31.69 11.58
C VAL A 346 25.53 30.75 12.23
N GLU A 347 26.74 31.25 12.50
CA GLU A 347 27.79 30.52 13.20
C GLU A 347 28.00 31.17 14.58
N LEU A 348 27.51 30.51 15.63
CA LEU A 348 27.61 31.00 17.01
C LEU A 348 28.99 30.73 17.63
N GLY A 349 29.92 30.10 16.90
CA GLY A 349 31.32 29.90 17.33
C GLY A 349 31.45 29.39 18.78
N GLU A 350 32.34 30.05 19.54
CA GLU A 350 32.57 29.79 20.97
C GLU A 350 31.45 30.34 21.88
N LEU A 351 30.64 31.28 21.38
CA LEU A 351 29.51 31.87 22.12
C LEU A 351 28.39 30.84 22.36
N GLY A 352 28.12 29.97 21.38
CA GLY A 352 27.13 28.89 21.54
C GLY A 352 27.45 27.98 22.73
N ASP A 353 28.72 27.59 22.86
CA ASP A 353 29.19 26.75 23.97
C ASP A 353 29.12 27.48 25.33
N GLN A 354 29.41 28.80 25.34
CA GLN A 354 29.32 29.63 26.54
C GLN A 354 27.87 29.78 27.01
N LEU A 355 26.95 30.09 26.10
CA LEU A 355 25.52 30.22 26.38
C LEU A 355 24.90 28.90 26.81
N GLU A 356 25.28 27.76 26.22
CA GLU A 356 24.80 26.44 26.66
C GLU A 356 25.28 26.12 28.09
N SER A 357 26.43 26.65 28.50
CA SER A 357 27.00 26.45 29.84
C SER A 357 26.52 27.43 30.91
N ALA A 358 25.74 28.44 30.55
CA ALA A 358 25.22 29.45 31.45
C ALA A 358 24.12 28.90 32.40
N GLU A 359 23.96 29.53 33.58
CA GLU A 359 22.91 29.16 34.53
C GLU A 359 21.60 29.90 34.18
N TYR A 360 20.52 29.14 34.03
CA TYR A 360 19.18 29.65 33.74
C TYR A 360 18.19 29.36 34.90
N PRO A 361 17.12 30.17 35.06
CA PRO A 361 16.71 31.28 34.20
C PRO A 361 17.58 32.54 34.40
N MET A 362 17.73 33.32 33.33
CA MET A 362 18.58 34.52 33.29
C MET A 362 17.79 35.66 32.63
N SER A 363 17.83 36.87 33.20
CA SER A 363 17.19 38.02 32.56
C SER A 363 17.96 38.48 31.33
N GLU A 364 17.31 39.20 30.41
CA GLU A 364 18.00 39.77 29.25
C GLU A 364 19.11 40.75 29.67
N ASP A 365 18.87 41.56 30.70
CA ASP A 365 19.90 42.46 31.27
C ASP A 365 21.13 41.67 31.77
N GLU A 366 20.92 40.54 32.46
CA GLU A 366 22.00 39.67 32.96
C GLU A 366 22.74 38.96 31.81
N LEU A 367 22.01 38.58 30.75
CA LEU A 367 22.55 37.94 29.55
C LEU A 367 23.42 38.92 28.75
N LEU A 368 22.94 40.15 28.55
CA LEU A 368 23.67 41.20 27.84
C LEU A 368 24.87 41.71 28.64
N GLU A 369 24.77 41.79 29.97
CA GLU A 369 25.93 42.15 30.81
C GLU A 369 27.04 41.09 30.76
N ALA A 370 26.68 39.80 30.62
CA ALA A 370 27.64 38.71 30.60
C ALA A 370 28.21 38.40 29.21
N TYR A 371 27.41 38.50 28.15
CA TYR A 371 27.75 38.03 26.80
C TYR A 371 27.41 39.04 25.68
N GLY A 372 26.96 40.25 26.00
CA GLY A 372 26.49 41.23 25.03
C GLY A 372 27.53 41.63 23.97
N ASP A 373 28.81 41.67 24.34
CA ASP A 373 29.93 42.02 23.46
C ASP A 373 30.40 40.87 22.56
N GLU A 374 29.88 39.65 22.73
CA GLU A 374 30.34 38.47 21.98
C GLU A 374 29.84 38.51 20.52
N GLU A 375 30.74 38.20 19.58
CA GLU A 375 30.48 38.32 18.15
C GLU A 375 29.74 37.10 17.59
N ILE A 376 28.72 37.38 16.77
CA ILE A 376 27.94 36.40 16.00
C ILE A 376 28.27 36.60 14.53
N GLU A 377 28.80 35.57 13.88
CA GLU A 377 29.10 35.59 12.45
C GLU A 377 27.86 35.18 11.64
N MET A 378 27.44 36.07 10.75
CA MET A 378 26.35 35.87 9.80
C MET A 378 26.89 35.96 8.36
N GLU A 379 26.11 35.52 7.36
CA GLU A 379 26.54 35.45 5.96
C GLU A 379 26.81 36.86 5.36
N GLY A 380 28.00 37.40 5.61
CA GLY A 380 28.50 38.67 5.08
C GLY A 380 28.68 39.80 6.10
N GLU A 381 28.30 39.60 7.37
CA GLU A 381 28.38 40.62 8.43
C GLU A 381 28.58 39.97 9.81
N THR A 382 29.29 40.67 10.70
CA THR A 382 29.50 40.28 12.10
C THR A 382 28.76 41.29 12.97
N SER A 383 27.93 40.79 13.89
CA SER A 383 27.17 41.62 14.85
C SER A 383 27.38 41.11 16.25
N THR A 384 27.20 41.95 17.28
CA THR A 384 27.26 41.50 18.67
C THR A 384 25.94 40.87 19.11
N LEU A 385 25.97 40.06 20.18
CA LEU A 385 24.75 39.53 20.79
C LEU A 385 23.79 40.66 21.21
N GLU A 386 24.31 41.75 21.78
CA GLU A 386 23.51 42.92 22.17
C GLU A 386 22.73 43.53 21.00
N ASP A 387 23.37 43.70 19.86
CA ASP A 387 22.73 44.27 18.66
C ASP A 387 21.61 43.37 18.13
N VAL A 388 21.73 42.05 18.30
CA VAL A 388 20.78 41.06 17.78
C VAL A 388 19.57 40.89 18.69
N ILE A 389 19.77 40.69 19.99
CA ILE A 389 18.66 40.37 20.92
C ILE A 389 18.19 41.57 21.75
N GLY A 390 19.03 42.59 21.98
CA GLY A 390 18.67 43.77 22.78
C GLY A 390 17.38 44.51 22.35
N PRO A 391 17.01 44.55 21.06
CA PRO A 391 15.73 45.11 20.63
C PRO A 391 14.48 44.34 21.09
N LEU A 392 14.60 43.05 21.46
CA LEU A 392 13.47 42.18 21.79
C LEU A 392 12.81 42.56 23.12
N ASN A 393 13.56 43.09 24.09
CA ASN A 393 13.07 43.48 25.42
C ASN A 393 12.30 42.34 26.11
N GLU A 394 12.91 41.16 26.16
CA GLU A 394 12.35 39.97 26.82
C GLU A 394 12.65 40.00 28.33
N ASP A 395 11.66 39.69 29.16
CA ASP A 395 11.81 39.79 30.62
C ASP A 395 12.81 38.75 31.18
N GLU A 396 12.82 37.52 30.64
CA GLU A 396 13.61 36.39 31.16
C GLU A 396 13.71 35.24 30.13
N TYR A 397 14.91 34.68 29.99
CA TYR A 397 15.16 33.45 29.23
C TYR A 397 15.24 32.25 30.18
N ARG A 398 14.41 31.23 29.94
CA ARG A 398 14.30 30.07 30.85
C ARG A 398 15.30 28.95 30.56
N ASP A 399 15.82 28.90 29.34
CA ASP A 399 16.84 27.96 28.91
C ASP A 399 17.60 28.48 27.68
N TYR A 400 18.74 27.85 27.38
CA TYR A 400 19.55 28.13 26.20
C TYR A 400 18.76 28.12 24.89
N GLY A 401 17.77 27.23 24.76
CA GLY A 401 16.96 27.11 23.54
C GLY A 401 16.09 28.35 23.28
N GLU A 402 15.63 29.04 24.34
CA GLU A 402 14.92 30.31 24.19
C GLU A 402 15.86 31.43 23.70
N VAL A 403 17.11 31.47 24.16
CA VAL A 403 18.14 32.42 23.69
C VAL A 403 18.54 32.12 22.24
N GLU A 404 18.83 30.85 21.92
CA GLU A 404 19.17 30.42 20.56
C GLU A 404 18.03 30.73 19.58
N GLN A 405 16.79 30.49 19.98
CA GLN A 405 15.63 30.81 19.15
C GLN A 405 15.44 32.33 18.97
N ALA A 406 15.70 33.15 20.00
CA ALA A 406 15.65 34.60 19.90
C ALA A 406 16.68 35.12 18.89
N ILE A 407 17.92 34.61 18.96
CA ILE A 407 18.98 34.91 17.98
C ILE A 407 18.53 34.51 16.57
N MET A 408 18.06 33.27 16.38
CA MET A 408 17.66 32.76 15.07
C MET A 408 16.46 33.50 14.46
N ASN A 409 15.55 34.02 15.30
CA ASN A 409 14.42 34.83 14.84
C ASN A 409 14.87 36.19 14.32
N MET A 410 15.83 36.83 15.00
CA MET A 410 16.33 38.16 14.62
C MET A 410 17.24 38.11 13.40
N VAL A 411 18.09 37.09 13.30
CA VAL A 411 18.95 36.90 12.12
C VAL A 411 18.13 36.57 10.85
N GLY A 412 16.93 36.01 11.01
CA GLY A 412 16.03 35.68 9.90
C GLY A 412 15.48 36.86 9.10
N ASP A 413 15.44 38.08 9.65
CA ASP A 413 14.88 39.26 8.99
C ASP A 413 15.94 40.14 8.30
N GLU A 414 17.19 40.13 8.77
CA GLU A 414 18.33 40.87 8.19
C GLU A 414 19.10 40.03 7.14
N ALA A 415 19.13 38.69 7.29
CA ALA A 415 19.78 37.76 6.34
C ALA A 415 18.95 37.47 5.06
N ILE A 416 17.87 38.21 4.81
CA ILE A 416 17.15 38.17 3.54
C ILE A 416 17.86 39.09 2.54
N GLY A 417 18.88 38.54 1.89
CA GLY A 417 19.47 39.13 0.69
C GLY A 417 18.40 39.47 -0.36
N ARG A 418 18.24 40.77 -0.63
CA ARG A 418 17.41 41.41 -1.69
C ARG A 418 15.90 41.25 -1.56
N LYS A 419 15.25 42.23 -0.92
CA LYS A 419 13.87 42.62 -1.25
C LYS A 419 13.84 43.14 -2.71
N ASN A 420 12.94 42.60 -3.54
CA ASN A 420 12.61 43.02 -4.93
C ASN A 420 13.35 42.41 -6.14
N TYR A 421 13.95 41.22 -6.06
CA TYR A 421 14.29 40.45 -7.28
C TYR A 421 13.13 39.52 -7.65
N SER A 422 12.13 40.04 -8.38
CA SER A 422 11.20 39.23 -9.17
C SER A 422 11.28 39.67 -10.62
N ASP A 423 12.20 39.07 -11.35
CA ASP A 423 12.31 39.09 -12.80
C ASP A 423 11.24 38.21 -13.49
N ARG A 424 10.23 37.74 -12.76
CA ARG A 424 9.12 36.91 -13.29
C ARG A 424 7.71 37.34 -12.91
N THR A 425 7.53 38.47 -12.22
CA THR A 425 6.21 39.02 -11.92
C THR A 425 6.11 40.45 -12.45
N PRO A 426 5.23 40.73 -13.44
CA PRO A 426 4.91 42.11 -13.79
C PRO A 426 4.34 42.83 -12.55
N PRO A 427 4.70 44.09 -12.30
CA PRO A 427 4.14 44.85 -11.18
C PRO A 427 2.62 44.91 -11.30
N ALA A 428 1.95 44.90 -10.15
CA ALA A 428 0.51 45.09 -10.11
C ALA A 428 0.16 46.50 -10.60
N THR A 429 -0.98 46.65 -11.26
CA THR A 429 -1.45 47.93 -11.78
C THR A 429 -1.59 48.95 -10.64
N GLY A 430 -0.68 49.93 -10.57
CA GLY A 430 -0.68 51.00 -9.57
C GLY A 430 0.56 51.09 -8.67
N GLU A 431 1.58 50.23 -8.85
CA GLU A 431 2.88 50.39 -8.18
C GLU A 431 3.88 51.15 -9.08
N ASP A 432 4.24 52.37 -8.68
CA ASP A 432 5.36 53.11 -9.26
C ASP A 432 6.67 52.67 -8.58
N ARG A 433 7.57 52.04 -9.34
CA ARG A 433 8.90 51.68 -8.85
C ARG A 433 9.83 52.88 -8.95
N GLN A 434 10.48 53.26 -7.85
CA GLN A 434 11.62 54.17 -7.87
C GLN A 434 12.83 53.37 -8.38
N ASP A 435 13.33 53.72 -9.56
CA ASP A 435 14.57 53.15 -10.11
C ASP A 435 15.77 53.78 -9.40
N GLU A 436 16.29 53.11 -8.37
CA GLU A 436 17.58 53.45 -7.77
C GLU A 436 18.70 52.64 -8.43
N GLY A 437 19.58 53.35 -9.15
CA GLY A 437 21.01 53.06 -9.27
C GLY A 437 21.44 51.81 -10.06
N ALA A 438 21.62 51.96 -11.37
CA ALA A 438 22.58 51.13 -12.10
C ALA A 438 24.00 51.67 -11.81
N PRO A 439 25.00 50.82 -11.47
CA PRO A 439 26.36 51.28 -11.29
C PRO A 439 27.02 51.56 -12.66
N ASP A 440 27.76 52.66 -12.68
CA ASP A 440 28.53 53.19 -13.80
C ASP A 440 29.32 52.12 -14.56
N GLN A 441 29.09 52.05 -15.87
CA GLN A 441 30.04 51.48 -16.83
C GLN A 441 30.58 52.62 -17.67
N ASP A 442 31.59 53.30 -17.13
CA ASP A 442 32.57 54.00 -17.95
C ASP A 442 33.48 52.98 -18.65
N ASP A 443 34.00 53.41 -19.79
CA ASP A 443 35.07 52.80 -20.60
C ASP A 443 34.68 51.69 -21.60
N GLN A 444 34.15 52.12 -22.74
CA GLN A 444 34.77 51.73 -24.02
C GLN A 444 34.49 52.76 -25.14
N GLU A 445 35.55 53.50 -25.44
CA GLU A 445 35.69 54.39 -26.58
C GLU A 445 35.52 53.67 -27.92
N GLY A 446 34.88 54.37 -28.87
CA GLY A 446 35.34 54.40 -30.26
C GLY A 446 34.81 53.33 -31.22
N GLN A 447 33.77 53.68 -31.98
CA GLN A 447 33.93 53.84 -33.44
C GLN A 447 32.70 54.48 -34.10
N GLU A 448 33.03 55.41 -35.00
CA GLU A 448 32.18 56.35 -35.70
C GLU A 448 31.34 55.71 -36.83
N SER A 449 30.24 56.39 -37.12
CA SER A 449 29.57 56.60 -38.42
C SER A 449 29.77 55.57 -39.55
N PHE A 450 28.67 54.99 -40.02
CA PHE A 450 28.08 55.28 -41.35
C PHE A 450 26.63 54.78 -41.42
#